data_AF-A0A7X1GNR6-F1
#
_entry.id   AF-A0A7X1GNR6-F1
#
_cell.length_a   1.000
_cell.length_b   1.000
_cell.length_c   1.000
_cell.angle_alpha   90.00
_cell.angle_beta   90.00
_cell.angle_gamma   90.00
#
_symmetry.space_group_name_H-M   'P 1'
#
loop_
_entity.id
_entity.type
_entity.pdbx_description
1 polymer ?
#
loop_
_entity_poly.entity_id
_entity_poly.type
_entity_poly.pdbx_seq_one_letter_code
_entity_poly.pdbx_strand_id
1 'polypeptide(L)'
;MMTLEEAHAGDILRLVRISDSKLEKNLNRIGLSPGSTFVKFQKEEIGYQSVRVRGEKTNVVLGGGMSAKIIVTRADGSKTPLFEMNSKEEGRIEALSGGPKLHETLETLGLKIGDRIKFLRKLPPMEYVTVLDKKRHLHLQEGIASKIWGVTENQEIQFTSARVWKEFKVCKLLGGTRAQRYLTNLGIKPGTSLILIGIEEGKRIGYGPKGHIAIETKDGFHIYLGPVEADSIYVDVV
;
A
#
# COMPACT_ATOMS: atom_id res chain seq x y z
N MET A 1 -15.49 -23.62 10.23
CA MET A 1 -14.57 -22.52 10.58
C MET A 1 -13.19 -22.77 10.01
N MET A 2 -12.73 -21.84 9.18
CA MET A 2 -11.40 -21.81 8.54
C MET A 2 -10.87 -20.37 8.56
N THR A 3 -9.62 -20.14 8.19
CA THR A 3 -9.14 -18.76 7.98
C THR A 3 -9.58 -18.23 6.60
N LEU A 4 -9.57 -16.91 6.43
CA LEU A 4 -9.86 -16.30 5.14
C LEU A 4 -8.80 -16.66 4.09
N GLU A 5 -7.56 -16.94 4.50
CA GLU A 5 -6.52 -17.43 3.58
C GLU A 5 -6.91 -18.79 2.98
N GLU A 6 -7.45 -19.69 3.80
CA GLU A 6 -7.87 -21.06 3.44
C GLU A 6 -9.15 -21.10 2.59
N ALA A 7 -10.08 -20.16 2.81
CA ALA A 7 -11.38 -20.15 2.12
C ALA A 7 -11.27 -20.11 0.59
N HIS A 8 -12.20 -20.74 -0.11
CA HIS A 8 -12.20 -20.71 -1.57
C HIS A 8 -12.75 -19.39 -2.10
N ALA A 9 -12.24 -18.97 -3.26
CA ALA A 9 -12.79 -17.84 -3.96
C ALA A 9 -14.17 -18.18 -4.52
N GLY A 10 -15.10 -17.22 -4.46
CA GLY A 10 -16.50 -17.38 -4.87
C GLY A 10 -17.45 -17.82 -3.73
N ASP A 11 -16.92 -18.35 -2.63
CA ASP A 11 -17.75 -18.71 -1.48
C ASP A 11 -18.36 -17.48 -0.83
N ILE A 12 -19.63 -17.59 -0.41
CA ILE A 12 -20.24 -16.64 0.51
C ILE A 12 -19.76 -17.00 1.91
N LEU A 13 -19.01 -16.08 2.51
CA LEU A 13 -18.36 -16.26 3.80
C LEU A 13 -19.04 -15.41 4.86
N ARG A 14 -19.18 -15.94 6.05
CA ARG A 14 -19.59 -15.21 7.26
C ARG A 14 -18.39 -15.01 8.17
N LEU A 15 -18.13 -13.77 8.57
CA LEU A 15 -17.11 -13.42 9.56
C LEU A 15 -17.48 -14.01 10.91
N VAL A 16 -16.62 -14.85 11.47
CA VAL A 16 -16.81 -15.43 12.81
C VAL A 16 -16.08 -14.60 13.86
N ARG A 17 -14.78 -14.33 13.63
CA ARG A 17 -13.94 -13.54 14.53
C ARG A 17 -12.67 -13.06 13.83
N ILE A 18 -12.00 -12.09 14.44
CA ILE A 18 -10.68 -11.61 14.02
C ILE A 18 -9.74 -11.74 15.22
N SER A 19 -8.63 -12.46 15.07
CA SER A 19 -7.70 -12.69 16.19
C SER A 19 -6.74 -11.53 16.45
N ASP A 20 -6.51 -10.66 15.46
CA ASP A 20 -5.74 -9.43 15.62
C ASP A 20 -6.67 -8.27 16.01
N SER A 21 -6.53 -7.76 17.23
CA SER A 21 -7.42 -6.72 17.78
C SER A 21 -7.32 -5.37 17.07
N LYS A 22 -6.18 -5.07 16.45
CA LYS A 22 -5.99 -3.81 15.71
C LYS A 22 -6.68 -3.89 14.35
N LEU A 23 -6.53 -5.02 13.66
CA LEU A 23 -7.25 -5.32 12.43
C LEU A 23 -8.76 -5.37 12.70
N GLU A 24 -9.19 -6.03 13.77
CA GLU A 24 -10.60 -6.06 14.19
C GLU A 24 -11.16 -4.64 14.34
N LYS A 25 -10.46 -3.78 15.09
CA LYS A 25 -10.87 -2.38 15.26
C LYS A 25 -10.95 -1.63 13.92
N ASN A 26 -10.02 -1.86 13.00
CA ASN A 26 -10.01 -1.21 11.70
C ASN A 26 -11.13 -1.73 10.78
N LEU A 27 -11.38 -3.04 10.75
CA LEU A 27 -12.43 -3.65 9.96
C LEU A 27 -13.83 -3.28 10.50
N ASN A 28 -13.99 -3.17 11.82
CA ASN A 28 -15.22 -2.67 12.44
C ASN A 28 -15.56 -1.22 12.01
N ARG A 29 -14.56 -0.33 11.84
CA ARG A 29 -14.78 1.06 11.36
C ARG A 29 -15.39 1.12 9.97
N ILE A 30 -15.15 0.10 9.16
CA ILE A 30 -15.65 0.02 7.78
C ILE A 30 -16.85 -0.92 7.64
N GLY A 31 -17.47 -1.29 8.76
CA GLY A 31 -18.71 -2.08 8.79
C GLY A 31 -18.52 -3.59 8.73
N LEU A 32 -17.29 -4.09 8.94
CA LEU A 32 -16.99 -5.51 8.90
C LEU A 32 -16.70 -6.05 10.31
N SER A 33 -17.73 -6.67 10.90
CA SER A 33 -17.73 -7.24 12.27
C SER A 33 -18.24 -8.69 12.29
N PRO A 34 -18.06 -9.47 13.37
CA PRO A 34 -18.63 -10.82 13.48
C PRO A 34 -20.12 -10.87 13.09
N GLY A 35 -20.48 -11.84 12.24
CA GLY A 35 -21.78 -11.99 11.61
C GLY A 35 -21.90 -11.36 10.21
N SER A 36 -20.98 -10.48 9.83
CA SER A 36 -20.95 -9.87 8.49
C SER A 36 -20.72 -10.93 7.42
N THR A 37 -21.28 -10.72 6.23
CA THR A 37 -21.14 -11.63 5.08
C THR A 37 -20.48 -10.95 3.89
N PHE A 38 -19.57 -11.65 3.22
CA PHE A 38 -18.81 -11.17 2.06
C PHE A 38 -18.41 -12.34 1.16
N VAL A 39 -17.92 -12.02 -0.04
CA VAL A 39 -17.38 -13.02 -0.98
C VAL A 39 -15.88 -12.80 -1.11
N LYS A 40 -15.11 -13.89 -1.17
CA LYS A 40 -13.67 -13.84 -1.52
C LYS A 40 -13.53 -13.84 -3.04
N PHE A 41 -12.81 -12.88 -3.60
CA PHE A 41 -12.55 -12.87 -5.04
C PHE A 41 -11.53 -13.92 -5.45
N GLN A 42 -11.60 -14.32 -6.73
CA GLN A 42 -10.49 -15.03 -7.34
C GLN A 42 -9.22 -14.18 -7.30
N LYS A 43 -8.06 -14.84 -7.18
CA LYS A 43 -6.74 -14.22 -7.27
C LYS A 43 -6.49 -13.76 -8.71
N GLU A 44 -7.27 -12.82 -9.22
CA GLU A 44 -6.91 -12.09 -10.42
C GLU A 44 -5.76 -11.15 -10.10
N GLU A 45 -4.92 -10.86 -11.10
CA GLU A 45 -3.86 -9.87 -10.99
C GLU A 45 -4.50 -8.50 -10.77
N ILE A 46 -4.79 -8.17 -9.52
CA ILE A 46 -5.24 -6.82 -9.18
C ILE A 46 -4.10 -5.91 -9.60
N GLY A 47 -4.37 -5.11 -10.63
CA GLY A 47 -3.44 -4.17 -11.25
C GLY A 47 -3.17 -3.02 -10.30
N TYR A 48 -2.50 -3.31 -9.18
CA TYR A 48 -2.18 -2.38 -8.12
C TYR A 48 -1.18 -1.35 -8.65
N GLN A 49 -1.70 -0.26 -9.20
CA GLN A 49 -0.88 0.84 -9.66
C GLN A 49 -0.46 1.70 -8.48
N SER A 50 0.78 2.18 -8.53
CA SER A 50 1.25 3.20 -7.61
C SER A 50 0.45 4.48 -7.85
N VAL A 51 0.11 5.19 -6.77
CA VAL A 51 -0.71 6.40 -6.83
C VAL A 51 0.03 7.56 -6.22
N ARG A 52 -0.20 8.76 -6.75
CA ARG A 52 0.23 10.00 -6.13
C ARG A 52 -0.95 10.67 -5.45
N VAL A 53 -0.76 11.04 -4.19
CA VAL A 53 -1.78 11.65 -3.34
C VAL A 53 -1.22 12.88 -2.66
N ARG A 54 -2.12 13.77 -2.24
CA ARG A 54 -1.81 14.91 -1.39
C ARG A 54 -2.41 14.67 -0.01
N GLY A 55 -1.55 14.56 0.99
CA GLY A 55 -1.94 14.69 2.39
C GLY A 55 -1.93 16.16 2.82
N GLU A 56 -2.17 16.41 4.09
CA GLU A 56 -2.22 17.78 4.62
C GLU A 56 -0.86 18.49 4.56
N LYS A 57 0.24 17.75 4.74
CA LYS A 57 1.60 18.30 4.83
C LYS A 57 2.40 18.16 3.53
N THR A 58 2.13 17.13 2.74
CA THR A 58 3.01 16.78 1.61
C THR A 58 2.29 15.94 0.56
N ASN A 59 2.86 15.91 -0.65
CA ASN A 59 2.46 14.99 -1.69
C ASN A 59 3.34 13.73 -1.58
N VAL A 60 2.72 12.55 -1.61
CA VAL A 60 3.44 11.28 -1.47
C VAL A 60 3.05 10.30 -2.56
N VAL A 61 3.94 9.35 -2.83
CA VAL A 61 3.70 8.22 -3.71
C VAL A 61 3.46 6.99 -2.86
N LEU A 62 2.34 6.31 -3.11
CA LEU A 62 1.99 5.08 -2.45
C LEU A 62 2.02 3.96 -3.49
N GLY A 63 2.93 3.01 -3.34
CA GLY A 63 2.92 1.79 -4.15
C GLY A 63 1.59 1.04 -4.01
N GLY A 64 1.16 0.36 -5.07
CA GLY A 64 -0.21 -0.14 -5.20
C GLY A 64 -0.71 -1.02 -4.05
N GLY A 65 0.15 -1.89 -3.49
CA GLY A 65 -0.22 -2.70 -2.31
C GLY A 65 -0.43 -1.89 -1.03
N MET A 66 0.10 -0.67 -0.92
CA MET A 66 -0.18 0.25 0.20
C MET A 66 -1.52 0.96 -0.04
N SER A 67 -1.72 1.53 -1.24
CA SER A 67 -2.97 2.23 -1.56
C SER A 67 -4.20 1.32 -1.59
N ALA A 68 -4.03 0.02 -1.88
CA ALA A 68 -5.09 -0.97 -1.76
C ALA A 68 -5.59 -1.17 -0.33
N LYS A 69 -4.74 -0.92 0.66
CA LYS A 69 -5.04 -1.16 2.08
C LYS A 69 -5.38 0.10 2.87
N ILE A 70 -5.57 1.21 2.18
CA ILE A 70 -6.00 2.48 2.77
C ILE A 70 -7.45 2.70 2.34
N ILE A 71 -8.36 2.69 3.31
CA ILE A 71 -9.77 2.95 3.06
C ILE A 71 -10.05 4.43 3.28
N VAL A 72 -10.74 5.04 2.31
CA VAL A 72 -11.11 6.45 2.31
C VAL A 72 -12.64 6.56 2.35
N THR A 73 -13.14 7.33 3.31
CA THR A 73 -14.55 7.78 3.34
C THR A 73 -14.67 9.08 2.55
N ARG A 74 -15.56 9.10 1.55
CA ARG A 74 -15.88 10.30 0.74
C ARG A 74 -16.96 11.15 1.42
N ALA A 75 -17.23 12.33 0.86
CA ALA A 75 -18.22 13.26 1.41
C ALA A 75 -19.66 12.72 1.41
N ASP A 76 -19.99 11.82 0.49
CA ASP A 76 -21.28 11.12 0.39
C ASP A 76 -21.39 9.93 1.37
N GLY A 77 -20.36 9.68 2.19
CA GLY A 77 -20.30 8.56 3.13
C GLY A 77 -19.85 7.24 2.49
N SER A 78 -19.69 7.18 1.17
CA SER A 78 -19.17 5.99 0.49
C SER A 78 -17.72 5.72 0.92
N LYS A 79 -17.36 4.44 0.99
CA LYS A 79 -16.02 3.99 1.33
C LYS A 79 -15.40 3.31 0.12
N THR A 80 -14.13 3.59 -0.13
CA THR A 80 -13.38 2.97 -1.21
C THR A 80 -11.93 2.77 -0.81
N PRO A 81 -11.26 1.74 -1.31
CA PRO A 81 -9.80 1.70 -1.33
C PRO A 81 -9.24 2.92 -2.08
N LEU A 82 -8.14 3.47 -1.59
CA LEU A 82 -7.55 4.70 -2.12
C LEU A 82 -7.18 4.59 -3.61
N PHE A 83 -6.76 3.42 -4.08
CA PHE A 83 -6.38 3.25 -5.49
C PHE A 83 -7.57 3.17 -6.47
N GLU A 84 -8.78 2.97 -5.95
CA GLU A 84 -10.03 2.97 -6.70
C GLU A 84 -10.65 4.37 -6.81
N MET A 85 -10.05 5.37 -6.14
CA MET A 85 -10.46 6.77 -6.29
C MET A 85 -10.09 7.33 -7.68
N ASN A 86 -10.89 8.30 -8.12
CA ASN A 86 -10.64 9.03 -9.35
C ASN A 86 -9.73 10.26 -9.13
N SER A 87 -9.11 10.74 -10.22
CA SER A 87 -8.29 11.95 -10.17
C SER A 87 -9.08 13.13 -9.60
N LYS A 88 -8.46 13.84 -8.67
CA LYS A 88 -8.97 15.01 -7.93
C LYS A 88 -10.02 14.70 -6.87
N GLU A 89 -10.45 13.46 -6.69
CA GLU A 89 -11.34 13.09 -5.59
C GLU A 89 -10.65 13.30 -4.23
N GLU A 90 -11.46 13.60 -3.22
CA GLU A 90 -11.03 13.88 -1.86
C GLU A 90 -11.84 13.04 -0.87
N GLY A 91 -11.24 12.75 0.28
CA GLY A 91 -11.91 12.09 1.38
C GLY A 91 -11.07 12.11 2.64
N ARG A 92 -11.45 11.27 3.61
CA ARG A 92 -10.70 11.07 4.85
C ARG A 92 -10.25 9.63 4.99
N ILE A 93 -9.04 9.43 5.49
CA ILE A 93 -8.54 8.07 5.79
C ILE A 93 -9.35 7.50 6.94
N GLU A 94 -10.15 6.47 6.69
CA GLU A 94 -11.07 5.87 7.67
C GLU A 94 -10.41 4.73 8.45
N ALA A 95 -9.76 3.82 7.71
CA ALA A 95 -9.21 2.60 8.26
C ALA A 95 -8.08 2.07 7.38
N LEU A 96 -7.29 1.15 7.95
CA LEU A 96 -6.25 0.41 7.25
C LEU A 96 -6.50 -1.08 7.37
N SER A 97 -6.48 -1.81 6.25
CA SER A 97 -6.58 -3.27 6.20
C SER A 97 -5.21 -3.96 6.15
N GLY A 98 -4.13 -3.22 6.45
CA GLY A 98 -2.77 -3.73 6.51
C GLY A 98 -2.18 -3.68 7.91
N GLY A 99 -1.17 -4.51 8.14
CA GLY A 99 -0.54 -4.65 9.45
C GLY A 99 0.31 -3.45 9.91
N PRO A 100 0.98 -3.56 11.07
CA PRO A 100 1.65 -2.45 11.76
C PRO A 100 2.64 -1.66 10.90
N LYS A 101 3.36 -2.33 9.99
CA LYS A 101 4.33 -1.65 9.09
C LYS A 101 3.68 -0.67 8.12
N LEU A 102 2.42 -0.88 7.72
CA LEU A 102 1.70 0.11 6.93
C LEU A 102 1.43 1.37 7.75
N HIS A 103 1.01 1.24 9.02
CA HIS A 103 0.81 2.37 9.92
C HIS A 103 2.11 3.19 10.08
N GLU A 104 3.22 2.54 10.45
CA GLU A 104 4.53 3.21 10.59
C GLU A 104 4.98 3.92 9.30
N THR A 105 4.64 3.32 8.15
CA THR A 105 4.95 3.90 6.85
C THR A 105 4.16 5.18 6.61
N LEU A 106 2.84 5.14 6.84
CA LEU A 106 1.98 6.31 6.65
C LEU A 106 2.36 7.43 7.61
N GLU A 107 2.67 7.12 8.86
CA GLU A 107 3.16 8.11 9.83
C GLU A 107 4.45 8.80 9.34
N THR A 108 5.40 8.02 8.80
CA THR A 108 6.63 8.58 8.20
C THR A 108 6.32 9.49 7.01
N LEU A 109 5.29 9.14 6.22
CA LEU A 109 4.82 9.93 5.08
C LEU A 109 3.92 11.11 5.49
N GLY A 110 3.69 11.32 6.79
CA GLY A 110 2.83 12.39 7.30
C GLY A 110 1.34 12.17 7.06
N LEU A 111 0.91 10.90 7.00
CA LEU A 111 -0.48 10.47 6.85
C LEU A 111 -0.93 9.65 8.06
N LYS A 112 -2.15 9.87 8.55
CA LYS A 112 -2.79 9.04 9.59
C LYS A 112 -4.30 8.91 9.36
N ILE A 113 -4.90 7.96 10.07
CA ILE A 113 -6.36 7.82 10.14
C ILE A 113 -6.97 9.15 10.63
N GLY A 114 -8.01 9.62 9.95
CA GLY A 114 -8.70 10.88 10.18
C GLY A 114 -8.25 12.02 9.27
N ASP A 115 -7.05 11.95 8.68
CA ASP A 115 -6.52 13.01 7.82
C ASP A 115 -7.31 13.13 6.51
N ARG A 116 -7.39 14.36 5.99
CA ARG A 116 -7.83 14.57 4.61
C ARG A 116 -6.79 14.07 3.62
N ILE A 117 -7.26 13.45 2.55
CA ILE A 117 -6.44 12.97 1.46
C ILE A 117 -7.09 13.31 0.12
N LYS A 118 -6.28 13.82 -0.82
CA LYS A 118 -6.69 14.07 -2.20
C LYS A 118 -5.96 13.12 -3.14
N PHE A 119 -6.72 12.38 -3.93
CA PHE A 119 -6.18 11.54 -4.98
C PHE A 119 -5.75 12.42 -6.15
N LEU A 120 -4.46 12.43 -6.50
CA LEU A 120 -3.98 13.25 -7.61
C LEU A 120 -4.06 12.46 -8.92
N ARG A 121 -3.39 11.31 -8.98
CA ARG A 121 -3.35 10.46 -10.19
C ARG A 121 -2.79 9.08 -9.89
N LYS A 122 -3.13 8.11 -10.75
CA LYS A 122 -2.36 6.88 -10.92
C LYS A 122 -1.04 7.21 -11.62
N LEU A 123 0.04 6.58 -11.21
CA LEU A 123 1.33 6.73 -11.88
C LEU A 123 1.40 5.74 -13.05
N PRO A 124 1.95 6.16 -14.21
CA PRO A 124 2.29 5.21 -15.25
C PRO A 124 3.39 4.27 -14.73
N PRO A 125 3.57 3.10 -15.35
CA PRO A 125 4.73 2.25 -15.08
C PRO A 125 6.01 3.03 -15.34
N MET A 126 6.88 3.11 -14.34
CA MET A 126 8.13 3.89 -14.44
C MET A 126 9.26 3.15 -13.74
N GLU A 127 10.46 3.27 -14.30
CA GLU A 127 11.69 2.79 -13.68
C GLU A 127 12.59 3.96 -13.31
N TYR A 128 13.00 3.99 -12.05
CA TYR A 128 13.97 4.93 -11.50
C TYR A 128 15.37 4.34 -11.70
N VAL A 129 16.08 4.84 -12.71
CA VAL A 129 17.46 4.45 -13.01
C VAL A 129 18.37 5.10 -11.97
N THR A 130 19.03 4.27 -11.17
CA THR A 130 19.68 4.70 -9.93
C THR A 130 21.08 4.12 -9.82
N VAL A 131 22.02 4.89 -9.29
CA VAL A 131 23.34 4.39 -8.91
C VAL A 131 23.42 4.26 -7.39
N LEU A 132 23.70 3.05 -6.91
CA LEU A 132 23.97 2.74 -5.50
C LEU A 132 25.47 2.89 -5.21
N ASP A 133 25.79 3.65 -4.17
CA ASP A 133 27.14 3.91 -3.65
C ASP A 133 28.17 4.24 -4.74
N LYS A 134 27.73 4.99 -5.77
CA LYS A 134 28.52 5.41 -6.95
C LYS A 134 29.14 4.25 -7.75
N LYS A 135 28.64 3.02 -7.60
CA LYS A 135 29.25 1.81 -8.18
C LYS A 135 28.29 0.98 -9.02
N ARG A 136 27.06 0.77 -8.53
CA ARG A 136 26.13 -0.20 -9.13
C ARG A 136 24.88 0.47 -9.66
N HIS A 137 24.58 0.25 -10.94
CA HIS A 137 23.32 0.64 -11.54
C HIS A 137 22.19 -0.30 -11.10
N LEU A 138 21.05 0.27 -10.77
CA LEU A 138 19.83 -0.41 -10.37
C LEU A 138 18.65 0.23 -11.09
N HIS A 139 17.67 -0.59 -11.45
CA HIS A 139 16.38 -0.16 -11.98
C HIS A 139 15.32 -0.45 -10.92
N LEU A 140 14.65 0.59 -10.44
CA LEU A 140 13.65 0.47 -9.39
C LEU A 140 12.28 0.89 -9.92
N GLN A 141 11.31 -0.03 -9.90
CA GLN A 141 9.93 0.34 -10.20
C GLN A 141 9.40 1.37 -9.21
N GLU A 142 8.45 2.20 -9.64
CA GLU A 142 7.98 3.35 -8.88
C GLU A 142 7.41 2.96 -7.51
N GLY A 143 6.73 1.81 -7.41
CA GLY A 143 6.21 1.28 -6.14
C GLY A 143 7.30 0.80 -5.17
N ILE A 144 8.49 0.43 -5.66
CA ILE A 144 9.67 0.10 -4.85
C ILE A 144 10.43 1.37 -4.49
N ALA A 145 10.65 2.28 -5.44
CA ALA A 145 11.27 3.57 -5.21
C ALA A 145 10.51 4.38 -4.14
N SER A 146 9.17 4.28 -4.12
CA SER A 146 8.33 4.95 -3.11
C SER A 146 8.57 4.43 -1.69
N LYS A 147 9.28 3.32 -1.52
CA LYS A 147 9.55 2.70 -0.22
C LYS A 147 10.91 3.09 0.34
N ILE A 148 11.63 3.99 -0.32
CA ILE A 148 12.93 4.47 0.14
C ILE A 148 12.72 5.89 0.69
N TRP A 149 12.98 6.06 1.98
CA TRP A 149 12.95 7.35 2.67
C TRP A 149 14.36 7.79 3.02
N GLY A 150 14.66 9.06 2.85
CA GLY A 150 16.01 9.57 3.03
C GLY A 150 16.09 11.07 2.92
N VAL A 151 17.33 11.56 2.94
CA VAL A 151 17.65 12.99 2.93
C VAL A 151 18.40 13.34 1.65
N THR A 152 17.97 14.41 1.00
CA THR A 152 18.71 15.11 -0.06
C THR A 152 18.53 16.60 0.12
N GLU A 153 19.58 17.39 -0.10
CA GLU A 153 19.51 18.86 0.01
C GLU A 153 18.85 19.35 1.33
N ASN A 154 19.16 18.68 2.45
CA ASN A 154 18.60 18.92 3.80
C ASN A 154 17.08 18.72 3.95
N GLN A 155 16.44 17.98 3.04
CA GLN A 155 15.02 17.64 3.11
C GLN A 155 14.83 16.13 3.22
N GLU A 156 13.99 15.72 4.17
CA GLU A 156 13.51 14.33 4.27
C GLU A 156 12.37 14.09 3.28
N ILE A 157 12.59 13.22 2.30
CA ILE A 157 11.62 12.93 1.25
C ILE A 157 11.69 11.45 0.82
N GLN A 158 10.66 11.01 0.10
CA GLN A 158 10.73 9.74 -0.63
C GLN A 158 11.70 9.86 -1.80
N PHE A 159 12.40 8.77 -2.14
CA PHE A 159 13.30 8.73 -3.30
C PHE A 159 12.57 9.02 -4.62
N THR A 160 11.26 8.77 -4.71
CA THR A 160 10.42 9.15 -5.87
C THR A 160 10.35 10.66 -6.12
N SER A 161 10.76 11.47 -5.15
CA SER A 161 10.83 12.93 -5.20
C SER A 161 12.28 13.45 -5.25
N ALA A 162 13.28 12.56 -5.31
CA ALA A 162 14.68 12.94 -5.44
C ALA A 162 14.95 13.65 -6.77
N ARG A 163 15.91 14.57 -6.76
CA ARG A 163 16.37 15.24 -7.98
C ARG A 163 17.46 14.43 -8.66
N VAL A 164 17.47 14.49 -9.98
CA VAL A 164 18.49 13.82 -10.79
C VAL A 164 19.87 14.38 -10.45
N TRP A 165 20.88 13.52 -10.40
CA TRP A 165 22.28 13.85 -10.11
C TRP A 165 22.54 14.41 -8.71
N LYS A 166 21.56 14.32 -7.80
CA LYS A 166 21.73 14.67 -6.39
C LYS A 166 21.92 13.42 -5.55
N GLU A 167 22.82 13.54 -4.58
CA GLU A 167 23.06 12.49 -3.59
C GLU A 167 21.87 12.40 -2.63
N PHE A 168 21.32 11.19 -2.52
CA PHE A 168 20.22 10.86 -1.64
C PHE A 168 20.69 9.83 -0.61
N LYS A 169 20.76 10.24 0.66
CA LYS A 169 21.17 9.37 1.75
C LYS A 169 19.96 8.62 2.30
N VAL A 170 19.97 7.29 2.21
CA VAL A 170 18.88 6.45 2.72
C VAL A 170 18.86 6.48 4.24
N CYS A 171 17.71 6.84 4.82
CA CYS A 171 17.50 6.87 6.26
C CYS A 171 16.62 5.72 6.74
N LYS A 172 15.59 5.35 5.96
CA LYS A 172 14.61 4.33 6.35
C LYS A 172 14.05 3.61 5.13
N LEU A 173 13.71 2.33 5.29
CA LEU A 173 12.95 1.56 4.31
C LEU A 173 11.49 1.47 4.79
N LEU A 174 10.56 1.77 3.90
CA LEU A 174 9.13 1.80 4.15
C LEU A 174 8.41 0.56 3.60
N GLY A 175 7.15 0.39 3.98
CA GLY A 175 6.32 -0.74 3.61
C GLY A 175 6.57 -1.99 4.47
N GLY A 176 5.90 -3.09 4.12
CA GLY A 176 5.99 -4.36 4.85
C GLY A 176 7.32 -5.11 4.64
N THR A 177 7.54 -6.12 5.47
CA THR A 177 8.78 -6.93 5.57
C THR A 177 9.29 -7.43 4.21
N ARG A 178 8.39 -7.87 3.33
CA ARG A 178 8.77 -8.36 1.98
C ARG A 178 9.47 -7.28 1.16
N ALA A 179 8.97 -6.06 1.17
CA ALA A 179 9.54 -4.97 0.40
C ALA A 179 10.86 -4.48 1.00
N GLN A 180 10.95 -4.42 2.33
CA GLN A 180 12.20 -4.09 3.01
C GLN A 180 13.27 -5.13 2.71
N ARG A 181 12.95 -6.44 2.78
CA ARG A 181 13.88 -7.52 2.41
C ARG A 181 14.34 -7.42 0.96
N TYR A 182 13.42 -7.11 0.04
CA TYR A 182 13.77 -6.90 -1.37
C TYR A 182 14.78 -5.77 -1.55
N LEU A 183 14.54 -4.60 -0.94
CA LEU A 183 15.45 -3.45 -0.99
C LEU A 183 16.82 -3.79 -0.37
N THR A 184 16.83 -4.45 0.79
CA THR A 184 18.07 -4.89 1.44
C THR A 184 18.87 -5.86 0.56
N ASN A 185 18.19 -6.80 -0.13
CA ASN A 185 18.85 -7.71 -1.06
C ASN A 185 19.45 -6.98 -2.28
N LEU A 186 18.85 -5.86 -2.69
CA LEU A 186 19.43 -4.94 -3.68
C LEU A 186 20.54 -4.05 -3.08
N GLY A 187 20.97 -4.30 -1.85
CA GLY A 187 22.00 -3.52 -1.15
C GLY A 187 21.52 -2.15 -0.65
N ILE A 188 20.24 -1.83 -0.79
CA ILE A 188 19.67 -0.55 -0.33
C ILE A 188 19.27 -0.70 1.14
N LYS A 189 19.95 0.05 2.02
CA LYS A 189 19.70 0.01 3.47
C LYS A 189 19.99 1.38 4.09
N PRO A 190 19.50 1.67 5.30
CA PRO A 190 19.88 2.89 6.00
C PRO A 190 21.40 3.08 6.02
N GLY A 191 21.84 4.29 5.67
CA GLY A 191 23.26 4.66 5.54
C GLY A 191 23.83 4.58 4.12
N THR A 192 23.19 3.89 3.17
CA THR A 192 23.66 3.86 1.77
C THR A 192 23.31 5.14 1.01
N SER A 193 24.06 5.41 -0.07
CA SER A 193 23.83 6.55 -0.94
C SER A 193 23.23 6.12 -2.28
N LEU A 194 22.20 6.82 -2.73
CA LEU A 194 21.58 6.65 -4.03
C LEU A 194 21.74 7.94 -4.84
N ILE A 195 21.91 7.81 -6.16
CA ILE A 195 21.84 8.92 -7.10
C ILE A 195 20.83 8.56 -8.17
N LEU A 196 19.77 9.35 -8.30
CA LEU A 196 18.82 9.22 -9.41
C LEU A 196 19.49 9.74 -10.69
N ILE A 197 19.51 8.91 -11.73
CA ILE A 197 20.10 9.22 -13.04
C ILE A 197 19.02 9.62 -14.04
N GLY A 198 17.84 9.03 -13.92
CA GLY A 198 16.72 9.29 -14.80
C GLY A 198 15.49 8.48 -14.42
N ILE A 199 14.39 8.76 -15.12
CA ILE A 199 13.16 7.99 -15.03
C ILE A 199 12.83 7.54 -16.44
N GLU A 200 12.68 6.23 -16.62
CA GLU A 200 12.36 5.60 -17.90
C GLU A 200 10.94 5.00 -17.84
N GLU A 201 10.36 4.73 -19.01
CA GLU A 201 9.12 3.98 -19.09
C GLU A 201 9.34 2.56 -18.58
N GLY A 202 8.55 2.16 -17.58
CA GLY A 202 8.63 0.83 -17.01
C GLY A 202 7.74 -0.15 -17.77
N LYS A 203 7.99 -1.44 -17.59
CA LYS A 203 6.99 -2.44 -17.97
C LYS A 203 5.84 -2.41 -16.97
N ARG A 204 4.59 -2.53 -17.45
CA ARG A 204 3.49 -2.93 -16.58
C ARG A 204 3.83 -4.30 -16.06
N ILE A 205 4.15 -4.40 -14.78
CA ILE A 205 4.25 -5.70 -14.15
C ILE A 205 3.07 -5.81 -13.19
N GLY A 206 2.25 -6.84 -13.40
CA GLY A 206 1.19 -7.26 -12.49
C GLY A 206 1.79 -7.82 -11.21
N TYR A 207 2.56 -7.03 -10.47
CA TYR A 207 3.05 -7.40 -9.15
C TYR A 207 2.08 -6.88 -8.09
N GLY A 208 0.92 -7.51 -8.03
CA GLY A 208 0.35 -7.78 -6.72
C GLY A 208 1.29 -8.73 -5.98
N PRO A 209 1.60 -8.49 -4.69
CA PRO A 209 2.25 -9.51 -3.89
C PRO A 209 1.49 -10.83 -4.06
N LYS A 210 2.15 -11.87 -4.63
CA LYS A 210 1.62 -13.24 -4.61
C LYS A 210 1.04 -13.50 -3.20
N GLY A 211 -0.27 -13.72 -3.10
CA GLY A 211 -0.98 -13.96 -1.83
C GLY A 211 -1.74 -12.77 -1.23
N HIS A 212 -1.97 -11.67 -1.94
CA HIS A 212 -3.03 -10.73 -1.51
C HIS A 212 -4.41 -11.32 -1.77
N ILE A 213 -5.33 -11.03 -0.86
CA ILE A 213 -6.73 -11.44 -0.93
C ILE A 213 -7.58 -10.18 -1.08
N ALA A 214 -8.62 -10.28 -1.91
CA ALA A 214 -9.67 -9.29 -1.99
C ALA A 214 -10.98 -9.94 -1.54
N ILE A 215 -11.79 -9.17 -0.81
CA ILE A 215 -13.17 -9.53 -0.47
C ILE A 215 -14.11 -8.41 -0.91
N GLU A 216 -15.35 -8.77 -1.21
CA GLU A 216 -16.45 -7.84 -1.49
C GLU A 216 -17.59 -8.07 -0.50
N THR A 217 -18.00 -7.00 0.16
CA THR A 217 -19.21 -6.97 0.98
C THR A 217 -20.45 -6.87 0.09
N LYS A 218 -21.64 -7.18 0.64
CA LYS A 218 -22.91 -7.18 -0.12
C LYS A 218 -23.25 -5.85 -0.81
N ASP A 219 -22.72 -4.74 -0.32
CA ASP A 219 -22.88 -3.39 -0.87
C ASP A 219 -21.81 -3.02 -1.91
N GLY A 220 -20.99 -3.97 -2.35
CA GLY A 220 -20.00 -3.79 -3.42
C GLY A 220 -18.69 -3.15 -2.95
N PHE A 221 -18.43 -3.10 -1.65
CA PHE A 221 -17.22 -2.48 -1.11
C PHE A 221 -16.06 -3.49 -1.06
N HIS A 222 -14.98 -3.16 -1.78
CA HIS A 222 -13.78 -3.98 -1.85
C HIS A 222 -12.83 -3.74 -0.67
N ILE A 223 -12.32 -4.82 -0.09
CA ILE A 223 -11.29 -4.78 0.94
C ILE A 223 -10.13 -5.69 0.53
N TYR A 224 -8.93 -5.14 0.54
CA TYR A 224 -7.71 -5.86 0.19
C TYR A 224 -6.87 -6.17 1.43
N LEU A 225 -6.41 -7.40 1.54
CA LEU A 225 -5.72 -7.96 2.70
C LEU A 225 -4.43 -8.62 2.25
N GLY A 226 -3.42 -8.58 3.12
CA GLY A 226 -2.25 -9.42 2.98
C GLY A 226 -2.48 -10.79 3.59
N PRO A 227 -1.60 -11.76 3.31
CA PRO A 227 -1.76 -13.12 3.82
C PRO A 227 -1.77 -13.17 5.35
N VAL A 228 -0.96 -12.34 6.01
CA VAL A 228 -0.94 -12.22 7.48
C VAL A 228 -2.28 -11.70 8.02
N GLU A 229 -2.87 -10.72 7.34
CA GLU A 229 -4.16 -10.18 7.76
C GLU A 229 -5.28 -11.20 7.51
N ALA A 230 -5.27 -11.88 6.37
CA ALA A 230 -6.25 -12.90 6.04
C ALA A 230 -6.20 -14.13 6.96
N ASP A 231 -4.99 -14.56 7.36
CA ASP A 231 -4.81 -15.67 8.30
C ASP A 231 -5.37 -15.36 9.70
N SER A 232 -5.48 -14.07 10.05
CA SER A 232 -6.07 -13.62 11.32
C SER A 232 -7.60 -13.50 11.30
N ILE A 233 -8.25 -13.72 10.15
CA ILE A 233 -9.70 -13.59 9.97
C ILE A 233 -10.29 -15.00 9.86
N TYR A 234 -11.22 -15.34 10.76
CA TYR A 234 -11.89 -16.65 10.80
C TYR A 234 -13.29 -16.54 10.21
N VAL A 235 -13.64 -17.48 9.34
CA VAL A 235 -14.89 -17.50 8.58
C VAL A 235 -15.57 -18.87 8.57
N ASP A 236 -16.87 -18.87 8.31
CA ASP A 236 -17.64 -20.05 7.89
C ASP A 236 -18.19 -19.82 6.49
N VAL A 237 -18.36 -20.89 5.71
CA VAL A 237 -19.16 -20.86 4.48
C VAL A 237 -20.64 -20.83 4.88
N VAL A 238 -21.41 -19.97 4.20
CA VAL A 238 -22.86 -19.82 4.39
C VAL A 238 -23.64 -20.80 3.53
#